data_AF-A0PZJ9-F1
#
_entry.id   AF-A0PZJ9-F1
#
_cell.length_a   1.000
_cell.length_b   1.000
_cell.length_c   1.000
_cell.angle_alpha   90.00
_cell.angle_beta   90.00
_cell.angle_gamma   90.00
#
_symmetry.space_group_name_H-M   'P 1'
#
loop_
_entity.id
_entity.type
_entity.pdbx_description
1 polymer ?
#
loop_
_entity_poly.entity_id
_entity_poly.type
_entity_poly.pdbx_seq_one_letter_code
_entity_poly.pdbx_strand_id
1 'polypeptide(L)'
;MGEKEFEVLETKIKNGLEVTKQDIISLTFTPIMGGSISTVDKILNAINIVKDIKKDYKNDIESILYAFANKFLSGKDLEKVKEELRMTELGKSLIQEGIEKGKDEGKKEKTLEIVKKAIKKGLDNQTIKELTDLDIEEIELIREVLK
;
A
#
# COMPACT_ATOMS: atom_id res chain seq x y z
N MET A 1 -28.74 5.57 -9.55
CA MET A 1 -27.91 5.90 -10.73
C MET A 1 -26.66 5.02 -10.75
N GLY A 2 -25.92 4.90 -9.64
CA GLY A 2 -24.77 3.99 -9.55
C GLY A 2 -25.10 2.49 -9.73
N GLU A 3 -26.28 2.04 -9.33
CA GLU A 3 -26.72 0.63 -9.53
C GLU A 3 -26.73 0.21 -11.01
N LYS A 4 -27.20 1.10 -11.89
CA LYS A 4 -27.23 0.84 -13.33
C LYS A 4 -25.82 0.73 -13.93
N GLU A 5 -24.86 1.50 -13.42
CA GLU A 5 -23.45 1.41 -13.85
C GLU A 5 -22.86 0.04 -13.52
N PHE A 6 -23.15 -0.49 -12.32
CA PHE A 6 -22.74 -1.84 -11.95
C PHE A 6 -23.37 -2.90 -12.84
N GLU A 7 -24.69 -2.84 -13.07
CA GLU A 7 -25.40 -3.80 -13.93
C GLU A 7 -24.84 -3.83 -15.37
N VAL A 8 -24.57 -2.66 -15.95
CA VAL A 8 -24.00 -2.55 -17.30
C VAL A 8 -22.62 -3.21 -17.36
N LEU A 9 -21.77 -2.95 -16.38
CA LEU A 9 -20.41 -3.49 -16.33
C LEU A 9 -20.39 -4.98 -16.04
N GLU A 10 -21.18 -5.47 -15.09
CA GLU A 10 -21.33 -6.89 -14.85
C GLU A 10 -21.82 -7.62 -16.10
N THR A 11 -22.77 -7.04 -16.83
CA THR A 11 -23.28 -7.61 -18.07
C THR A 11 -22.19 -7.67 -19.14
N LYS A 12 -21.39 -6.60 -19.29
CA LYS A 12 -20.24 -6.59 -20.21
C LYS A 12 -19.26 -7.71 -19.87
N ILE A 13 -18.87 -7.84 -18.60
CA ILE A 13 -17.93 -8.84 -18.11
C ILE A 13 -18.47 -10.26 -18.34
N LYS A 14 -19.72 -10.53 -17.94
CA LYS A 14 -20.39 -11.83 -18.11
C LYS A 14 -20.48 -12.25 -19.58
N ASN A 15 -20.67 -11.30 -20.48
CA ASN A 15 -20.76 -11.54 -21.92
C ASN A 15 -19.39 -11.50 -22.64
N GLY A 16 -18.27 -11.33 -21.92
CA GLY A 16 -16.93 -11.23 -22.51
C GLY A 16 -16.73 -9.98 -23.38
N LEU A 17 -17.54 -8.95 -23.21
CA LEU A 17 -17.41 -7.67 -23.90
C LEU A 17 -16.25 -6.87 -23.31
N GLU A 18 -15.60 -6.05 -24.14
CA GLU A 18 -14.50 -5.20 -23.68
C GLU A 18 -14.98 -4.18 -22.64
N VAL A 19 -14.29 -4.16 -21.50
CA VAL A 19 -14.43 -3.12 -20.48
C VAL A 19 -13.50 -1.97 -20.83
N THR A 20 -14.08 -0.82 -21.15
CA THR A 20 -13.35 0.38 -21.58
C THR A 20 -12.83 1.18 -20.39
N LYS A 21 -11.83 2.03 -20.63
CA LYS A 21 -11.34 2.97 -19.61
C LYS A 21 -12.45 3.90 -19.09
N GLN A 22 -13.42 4.27 -19.94
CA GLN A 22 -14.52 5.13 -19.52
C GLN A 22 -15.49 4.41 -18.59
N ASP A 23 -15.81 3.14 -18.86
CA ASP A 23 -16.65 2.33 -17.97
C ASP A 23 -16.03 2.27 -16.56
N ILE A 24 -14.72 2.16 -16.51
CA ILE A 24 -13.94 2.10 -15.28
C ILE A 24 -13.88 3.42 -14.53
N ILE A 25 -13.69 4.53 -15.25
CA ILE A 25 -13.76 5.85 -14.65
C ILE A 25 -15.15 6.05 -14.03
N SER A 26 -16.23 5.64 -14.71
CA SER A 26 -17.59 5.69 -14.15
C SER A 26 -17.72 4.90 -12.84
N LEU A 27 -17.10 3.70 -12.74
CA LEU A 27 -17.08 2.93 -11.49
C LEU A 27 -16.52 3.72 -10.31
N THR A 28 -15.42 4.45 -10.52
CA THR A 28 -14.79 5.21 -9.43
C THR A 28 -15.71 6.25 -8.81
N PHE A 29 -16.69 6.76 -9.57
CA PHE A 29 -17.65 7.75 -9.08
C PHE A 29 -18.88 7.13 -8.43
N THR A 30 -19.12 5.82 -8.58
CA THR A 30 -20.27 5.15 -7.96
C THR A 30 -20.40 5.38 -6.45
N PRO A 31 -19.32 5.48 -5.62
CA PRO A 31 -19.46 5.69 -4.19
C PRO A 31 -20.17 6.99 -3.80
N ILE A 32 -20.12 8.02 -4.66
CA ILE A 32 -20.79 9.31 -4.45
C ILE A 32 -22.16 9.41 -5.14
N MET A 33 -22.53 8.42 -5.94
CA MET A 33 -23.83 8.40 -6.61
C MET A 33 -24.95 7.97 -5.65
N GLY A 34 -26.08 8.66 -5.71
CA GLY A 34 -27.30 8.26 -4.99
C GLY A 34 -27.85 6.89 -5.44
N GLY A 35 -28.54 6.21 -4.53
CA GLY A 35 -29.12 4.88 -4.75
C GLY A 35 -29.48 4.21 -3.43
N SER A 36 -30.02 3.00 -3.53
CA SER A 36 -30.39 2.17 -2.36
C SER A 36 -29.21 1.39 -1.79
N ILE A 37 -28.22 1.05 -2.62
CA ILE A 37 -26.98 0.39 -2.19
C ILE A 37 -26.15 1.34 -1.31
N SER A 38 -25.61 0.82 -0.21
CA SER A 38 -24.75 1.56 0.71
C SER A 38 -23.42 1.97 0.05
N THR A 39 -22.77 3.02 0.55
CA THR A 39 -21.47 3.46 0.02
C THR A 39 -20.40 2.37 0.15
N VAL A 40 -20.40 1.61 1.25
CA VAL A 40 -19.44 0.49 1.44
C VAL A 40 -19.66 -0.59 0.40
N ASP A 41 -20.91 -1.01 0.15
CA ASP A 41 -21.20 -2.07 -0.83
C ASP A 41 -20.87 -1.62 -2.26
N LYS A 42 -21.10 -0.34 -2.60
CA LYS A 42 -20.68 0.20 -3.91
C LYS A 42 -19.16 0.09 -4.09
N ILE A 43 -18.38 0.46 -3.08
CA ILE A 43 -16.91 0.39 -3.16
C ILE A 43 -16.45 -1.07 -3.27
N LEU A 44 -17.00 -1.97 -2.46
CA LEU A 44 -16.65 -3.39 -2.50
C LEU A 44 -16.99 -4.02 -3.86
N ASN A 45 -18.15 -3.71 -4.42
CA ASN A 45 -18.55 -4.17 -5.76
C ASN A 45 -17.60 -3.63 -6.84
N ALA A 46 -17.23 -2.34 -6.78
CA ALA A 46 -16.29 -1.76 -7.72
C ALA A 46 -14.91 -2.43 -7.64
N ILE A 47 -14.40 -2.69 -6.44
CA ILE A 47 -13.14 -3.41 -6.23
C ILE A 47 -13.22 -4.82 -6.83
N ASN A 48 -14.31 -5.55 -6.57
CA ASN A 48 -14.50 -6.90 -7.10
C ASN A 48 -14.51 -6.95 -8.63
N ILE A 49 -15.14 -5.97 -9.28
CA ILE A 49 -15.09 -5.85 -10.74
C ILE A 49 -13.66 -5.61 -11.23
N VAL A 50 -12.93 -4.71 -10.57
CA VAL A 50 -11.59 -4.28 -11.00
C VAL A 50 -10.54 -5.37 -10.80
N LYS A 51 -10.72 -6.23 -9.78
CA LYS A 51 -9.83 -7.35 -9.47
C LYS A 51 -9.57 -8.27 -10.68
N ASP A 52 -10.57 -8.49 -11.51
CA ASP A 52 -10.50 -9.41 -12.66
C ASP A 52 -9.98 -8.76 -13.94
N ILE A 53 -9.75 -7.44 -13.94
CA ILE A 53 -9.32 -6.70 -15.12
C ILE A 53 -7.80 -6.78 -15.27
N LYS A 54 -7.35 -7.22 -16.45
CA LYS A 54 -5.92 -7.25 -16.85
C LYS A 54 -5.56 -6.01 -17.67
N LYS A 55 -5.60 -4.82 -17.06
CA LYS A 55 -5.25 -3.55 -17.70
C LYS A 55 -4.25 -2.78 -16.82
N ASP A 56 -3.44 -1.95 -17.45
CA ASP A 56 -2.38 -1.13 -16.84
C ASP A 56 -2.90 -0.13 -15.80
N TYR A 57 -4.08 0.44 -16.04
CA TYR A 57 -4.70 1.43 -15.14
C TYR A 57 -5.41 0.81 -13.91
N LYS A 58 -5.33 -0.51 -13.69
CA LYS A 58 -5.99 -1.20 -12.57
C LYS A 58 -5.64 -0.58 -11.21
N ASN A 59 -4.35 -0.34 -10.99
CA ASN A 59 -3.84 0.15 -9.72
C ASN A 59 -4.31 1.59 -9.42
N ASP A 60 -4.47 2.42 -10.46
CA ASP A 60 -5.00 3.78 -10.32
C ASP A 60 -6.45 3.74 -9.81
N ILE A 61 -7.26 2.82 -10.33
CA ILE A 61 -8.65 2.64 -9.89
C ILE A 61 -8.72 2.21 -8.43
N GLU A 62 -7.95 1.18 -8.06
CA GLU A 62 -7.91 0.68 -6.69
C GLU A 62 -7.50 1.80 -5.71
N SER A 63 -6.56 2.64 -6.12
CA SER A 63 -6.13 3.83 -5.36
C SER A 63 -7.25 4.87 -5.22
N ILE A 64 -7.99 5.16 -6.30
CA ILE A 64 -9.12 6.09 -6.26
C ILE A 64 -10.25 5.55 -5.38
N LEU A 65 -10.59 4.26 -5.50
CA LEU A 65 -11.59 3.60 -4.69
C LEU A 65 -11.20 3.63 -3.20
N TYR A 66 -9.92 3.40 -2.88
CA TYR A 66 -9.43 3.56 -1.51
C TYR A 66 -9.52 5.01 -1.02
N ALA A 67 -9.18 6.00 -1.85
CA ALA A 67 -9.31 7.40 -1.48
C ALA A 67 -10.77 7.77 -1.14
N PHE A 68 -11.73 7.25 -1.91
CA PHE A 68 -13.15 7.42 -1.59
C PHE A 68 -13.57 6.68 -0.32
N ALA A 69 -13.11 5.44 -0.12
CA ALA A 69 -13.35 4.68 1.10
C ALA A 69 -12.84 5.43 2.32
N ASN A 70 -11.60 5.91 2.28
CA ASN A 70 -10.99 6.66 3.37
C ASN A 70 -11.69 8.00 3.65
N LYS A 71 -12.30 8.62 2.64
CA LYS A 71 -13.06 9.87 2.79
C LYS A 71 -14.46 9.66 3.37
N PHE A 72 -15.14 8.59 2.98
CA PHE A 72 -16.57 8.42 3.26
C PHE A 72 -16.91 7.31 4.25
N LEU A 73 -15.99 6.39 4.50
CA LEU A 73 -16.16 5.27 5.43
C LEU A 73 -15.26 5.43 6.64
N SER A 74 -15.62 4.76 7.73
CA SER A 74 -14.81 4.68 8.95
C SER A 74 -15.09 3.38 9.67
N GLY A 75 -14.26 3.07 10.67
CA GLY A 75 -14.40 1.87 11.49
C GLY A 75 -14.47 0.60 10.65
N LYS A 76 -15.43 -0.28 10.97
CA LYS A 76 -15.55 -1.61 10.36
C LYS A 76 -15.75 -1.58 8.85
N ASP A 77 -16.41 -0.57 8.30
CA ASP A 77 -16.68 -0.50 6.86
C ASP A 77 -15.43 -0.11 6.06
N LEU A 78 -14.59 0.77 6.60
CA LEU A 78 -13.29 1.05 6.01
C LEU A 78 -12.36 -0.16 6.08
N GLU A 79 -12.38 -0.91 7.19
CA GLU A 79 -11.56 -2.11 7.34
C GLU A 79 -11.93 -3.21 6.34
N LYS A 80 -13.22 -3.44 6.06
CA LYS A 80 -13.65 -4.37 5.00
C LYS A 80 -13.06 -4.00 3.63
N VAL A 81 -13.05 -2.71 3.28
CA VAL A 81 -12.47 -2.25 2.02
C VAL A 81 -10.96 -2.50 1.98
N LYS A 82 -10.25 -2.25 3.08
CA LYS A 82 -8.81 -2.55 3.18
C LYS A 82 -8.52 -4.05 3.04
N GLU A 83 -9.36 -4.90 3.63
CA GLU A 83 -9.24 -6.35 3.50
C GLU A 83 -9.38 -6.80 2.04
N GLU A 84 -10.37 -6.27 1.32
CA GLU A 84 -10.55 -6.59 -0.10
C GLU A 84 -9.38 -6.10 -0.96
N LEU A 85 -8.88 -4.88 -0.72
CA LEU A 85 -7.73 -4.32 -1.43
C LEU A 85 -6.43 -5.05 -1.11
N ARG A 86 -6.25 -5.51 0.14
CA ARG A 86 -5.08 -6.29 0.55
C ARG A 86 -4.90 -7.56 -0.28
N MET A 87 -5.99 -8.13 -0.78
CA MET A 87 -5.97 -9.33 -1.60
C MET A 87 -5.65 -9.06 -3.08
N THR A 88 -5.61 -7.80 -3.52
CA THR A 88 -5.25 -7.43 -4.90
C THR A 88 -3.74 -7.50 -5.11
N GLU A 89 -3.31 -7.52 -6.37
CA GLU A 89 -1.88 -7.49 -6.70
C GLU A 89 -1.21 -6.18 -6.24
N LEU A 90 -1.90 -5.04 -6.33
CA LEU A 90 -1.43 -3.78 -5.76
C LEU A 90 -1.26 -3.89 -4.24
N GLY A 91 -2.28 -4.37 -3.53
CA GLY A 91 -2.24 -4.53 -2.09
C GLY A 91 -1.09 -5.42 -1.62
N LYS A 92 -0.87 -6.56 -2.29
CA LYS A 92 0.27 -7.45 -2.03
C LYS A 92 1.61 -6.76 -2.29
N SER A 93 1.75 -6.05 -3.41
CA SER A 93 2.99 -5.32 -3.76
C SER A 93 3.33 -4.29 -2.69
N LEU A 94 2.38 -3.45 -2.28
CA LEU A 94 2.58 -2.42 -1.27
C LEU A 94 2.98 -3.01 0.09
N ILE A 95 2.36 -4.14 0.49
CA ILE A 95 2.72 -4.83 1.72
C ILE A 95 4.15 -5.38 1.63
N GLN A 96 4.51 -5.99 0.51
CA GLN A 96 5.85 -6.52 0.31
C GLN A 96 6.91 -5.42 0.33
N GLU A 97 6.69 -4.31 -0.36
CA GLU A 97 7.55 -3.13 -0.32
C GLU A 97 7.70 -2.59 1.11
N GLY A 98 6.61 -2.54 1.88
CA GLY A 98 6.63 -2.14 3.28
C GLY A 98 7.46 -3.09 4.16
N ILE A 99 7.34 -4.40 3.94
CA ILE A 99 8.13 -5.42 4.66
C ILE A 99 9.61 -5.29 4.33
N GLU A 100 9.95 -5.07 3.06
CA GLU A 100 11.35 -4.90 2.62
C GLU A 100 11.97 -3.64 3.22
N LYS A 101 11.29 -2.50 3.11
CA LYS A 101 11.72 -1.24 3.75
C LYS A 101 11.89 -1.40 5.26
N GLY A 102 10.92 -2.02 5.93
CA GLY A 102 10.99 -2.26 7.38
C GLY A 102 12.15 -3.18 7.78
N LYS A 103 12.48 -4.19 6.97
CA LYS A 103 13.66 -5.03 7.21
C LYS A 103 14.96 -4.25 7.07
N ASP A 104 15.06 -3.37 6.07
CA ASP A 104 16.26 -2.58 5.83
C ASP A 104 16.44 -1.49 6.90
N GLU A 105 15.36 -0.80 7.28
CA GLU A 105 15.36 0.13 8.41
C GLU A 105 15.76 -0.57 9.71
N GLY A 106 15.17 -1.73 10.02
CA GLY A 106 15.50 -2.50 11.22
C GLY A 106 16.95 -2.99 11.26
N LYS A 107 17.54 -3.36 10.10
CA LYS A 107 18.97 -3.67 10.01
C LYS A 107 19.83 -2.45 10.33
N LYS A 108 19.52 -1.29 9.75
CA LYS A 108 20.26 -0.04 9.99
C LYS A 108 20.18 0.38 11.45
N GLU A 109 19.00 0.35 12.05
CA GLU A 109 18.81 0.65 13.47
C GLU A 109 19.63 -0.28 14.36
N LYS A 110 19.58 -1.59 14.10
CA LYS A 110 20.36 -2.58 14.85
C LYS A 110 21.87 -2.35 14.71
N THR A 111 22.37 -2.08 13.51
CA THR A 111 23.78 -1.76 13.28
C THR A 111 24.18 -0.52 14.08
N LEU A 112 23.38 0.54 14.02
CA LEU A 112 23.62 1.76 14.77
C LEU A 112 23.67 1.51 16.29
N GLU A 113 22.77 0.70 16.83
CA GLU A 113 22.80 0.33 18.25
C GLU A 113 24.08 -0.43 18.64
N ILE A 114 24.53 -1.37 17.80
CA ILE A 114 25.74 -2.15 18.02
C ILE A 114 26.95 -1.22 18.04
N VAL A 115 27.06 -0.31 17.08
CA VAL A 115 28.15 0.67 16.97
C VAL A 115 28.18 1.58 18.20
N LYS A 116 27.02 2.13 18.60
CA LYS A 116 26.92 2.95 19.81
C LYS A 116 27.38 2.19 21.06
N LYS A 117 27.04 0.91 21.19
CA LYS A 117 27.48 0.06 22.31
C LYS A 117 28.98 -0.23 22.24
N ALA A 118 29.53 -0.49 21.06
CA ALA A 118 30.95 -0.74 20.84
C ALA A 118 31.80 0.49 21.19
N ILE A 119 31.39 1.68 20.73
CA ILE A 119 32.00 2.97 21.06
C ILE A 119 32.04 3.17 22.58
N LYS A 120 30.90 2.96 23.26
CA LYS A 120 30.81 3.09 24.74
C LYS A 120 31.69 2.09 25.48
N LYS A 121 31.97 0.93 24.89
CA LYS A 121 32.88 -0.08 25.42
C LYS A 121 34.36 0.20 25.11
N GLY A 122 34.66 1.28 24.38
CA GLY A 122 36.03 1.69 24.07
C GLY A 122 36.68 0.96 22.89
N LEU A 123 35.91 0.26 22.05
CA LEU A 123 36.45 -0.30 20.81
C LEU A 123 36.90 0.83 19.89
N ASP A 124 37.94 0.61 19.09
CA ASP A 124 38.41 1.56 18.07
C ASP A 124 37.63 1.44 16.75
N ASN A 125 37.82 2.38 15.83
CA ASN A 125 37.03 2.41 14.58
C ASN A 125 37.38 1.30 13.60
N GLN A 126 38.64 0.84 13.57
CA GLN A 126 38.99 -0.27 12.68
C GLN A 126 38.29 -1.54 13.14
N THR A 127 38.31 -1.82 14.44
CA THR A 127 37.57 -2.95 15.01
C THR A 127 36.05 -2.84 14.73
N ILE A 128 35.45 -1.65 14.88
CA ILE A 128 34.01 -1.47 14.61
C ILE A 128 33.70 -1.64 13.12
N LYS A 129 34.54 -1.14 12.22
CA LYS A 129 34.42 -1.35 10.78
C LYS A 129 34.58 -2.81 10.37
N GLU A 130 35.39 -3.60 11.07
CA GLU A 130 35.48 -5.04 10.78
C GLU A 130 34.24 -5.80 11.27
N LEU A 131 33.58 -5.31 12.31
CA LEU A 131 32.38 -5.92 12.90
C LEU A 131 31.07 -5.44 12.25
N THR A 132 31.11 -4.39 11.44
CA THR A 132 29.94 -3.73 10.86
C THR A 132 30.23 -3.33 9.42
N ASP A 133 29.21 -3.30 8.56
CA ASP A 133 29.39 -2.85 7.17
C ASP A 133 29.44 -1.31 7.03
N LEU A 134 29.84 -0.59 8.09
CA LEU A 134 29.99 0.87 8.08
C LEU A 134 31.42 1.29 7.74
N ASP A 135 31.56 2.44 7.10
CA ASP A 135 32.86 3.05 6.90
C ASP A 135 33.34 3.83 8.15
N ILE A 136 34.60 4.27 8.12
CA ILE A 136 35.20 4.99 9.25
C ILE A 136 34.55 6.37 9.44
N GLU A 137 34.10 7.00 8.36
CA GLU A 137 33.49 8.34 8.39
C GLU A 137 32.14 8.29 9.12
N GLU A 138 31.31 7.29 8.81
CA GLU A 138 30.05 7.00 9.49
C GLU A 138 30.26 6.72 10.98
N ILE A 139 31.28 5.92 11.33
CA ILE A 139 31.59 5.60 12.73
C ILE A 139 32.05 6.85 13.50
N GLU A 140 32.89 7.70 12.90
CA GLU A 140 33.32 8.96 13.53
C GLU A 140 32.15 9.92 13.76
N LEU A 141 31.25 10.07 12.79
CA LEU A 141 30.04 10.88 12.96
C LEU A 141 29.21 10.37 14.15
N ILE A 142 29.04 9.05 14.28
CA ILE A 142 28.32 8.47 15.43
C ILE A 142 29.06 8.76 16.75
N ARG A 143 30.39 8.73 16.77
CA ARG A 143 31.17 9.08 17.97
C ARG A 143 31.00 10.52 18.37
N GLU A 144 31.06 11.44 17.42
CA GLU A 144 30.90 12.87 17.67
C GLU A 144 29.53 13.17 18.31
N VAL A 145 28.47 12.49 17.86
CA VAL A 145 27.13 12.61 18.43
C VAL A 145 27.02 12.00 19.85
N LEU A 146 27.91 11.07 20.21
CA LEU A 146 27.91 10.41 21.53
C LEU A 146 28.80 11.09 22.58
N LYS A 147 29.68 12.01 22.18
CA LYS A 147 30.52 12.82 23.08
C LYS A 147 29.67 13.81 23.86
#